data_AF-A0A970D7B0-F1
#
_entry.id   AF-A0A970D7B0-F1
#
_cell.length_a   1.000
_cell.length_b   1.000
_cell.length_c   1.000
_cell.angle_alpha   90.00
_cell.angle_beta   90.00
_cell.angle_gamma   90.00
#
_symmetry.space_group_name_H-M   'P 1'
#
loop_
_entity.id
_entity.type
_entity.pdbx_description
1 polymer ?
#
loop_
_entity_poly.entity_id
_entity_poly.type
_entity_poly.pdbx_seq_one_letter_code
_entity_poly.pdbx_strand_id
1 'polypeptide(L)'
;MKHMSDESIRNAWHELEKYFGPDYYGRNTALKNKAQIYANLVLETNDIDRIKELGKRHLKLVADKLLDGEQFSKFLNHVIRYERFL
;
A
#
# COMPACT_ATOMS: atom_id res chain seq x y z
N MET A 1 -3.69 4.29 -21.96
CA MET A 1 -3.30 4.88 -20.66
C MET A 1 -3.49 3.94 -19.46
N LYS A 2 -4.51 3.05 -19.45
CA LYS A 2 -4.78 2.10 -18.35
C LYS A 2 -3.65 1.08 -18.05
N HIS A 3 -2.82 0.74 -19.05
CA HIS A 3 -1.73 -0.23 -18.87
C HIS A 3 -0.55 0.32 -18.05
N MET A 4 -0.19 1.60 -18.23
CA MET A 4 0.91 2.22 -17.48
C MET A 4 0.56 2.44 -16.01
N SER A 5 -0.72 2.65 -15.69
CA SER A 5 -1.17 2.86 -14.31
C SER A 5 -1.12 1.58 -13.47
N ASP A 6 -1.52 0.42 -14.03
CA ASP A 6 -1.49 -0.85 -13.28
C ASP A 6 -0.05 -1.31 -13.01
N GLU A 7 0.85 -1.17 -14.00
CA GLU A 7 2.27 -1.47 -13.83
C GLU A 7 2.90 -0.63 -12.71
N SER A 8 2.53 0.65 -12.63
CA SER A 8 3.04 1.56 -11.58
C SER A 8 2.59 1.12 -10.18
N ILE A 9 1.33 0.70 -10.02
CA ILE A 9 0.82 0.19 -8.74
C ILE A 9 1.51 -1.13 -8.37
N ARG A 10 1.67 -2.06 -9.31
CA ARG A 10 2.38 -3.34 -9.07
C ARG A 10 3.83 -3.11 -8.67
N ASN A 11 4.52 -2.18 -9.34
CA ASN A 11 5.89 -1.82 -8.98
C ASN A 11 5.96 -1.23 -7.57
N ALA A 12 5.02 -0.35 -7.20
CA ALA A 12 4.96 0.21 -5.85
C ALA A 12 4.67 -0.87 -4.80
N TRP A 13 3.82 -1.85 -5.12
CA TRP A 13 3.59 -3.02 -4.29
C TRP A 13 4.87 -3.83 -4.08
N HIS A 14 5.59 -4.19 -5.14
CA HIS A 14 6.85 -4.94 -5.02
C HIS A 14 7.91 -4.20 -4.22
N GLU A 15 7.97 -2.88 -4.36
CA GLU A 15 8.86 -2.03 -3.55
C GLU A 15 8.47 -2.01 -2.07
N LEU A 16 7.17 -2.00 -1.76
CA LEU A 16 6.68 -2.11 -0.39
C LEU A 16 6.97 -3.51 0.20
N GLU A 17 6.75 -4.56 -0.59
CA GLU A 17 6.90 -5.96 -0.15
C GLU A 17 8.31 -6.31 0.33
N LYS A 18 9.34 -5.69 -0.25
CA LYS A 18 10.75 -5.86 0.17
C LYS A 18 10.99 -5.56 1.64
N TYR A 19 10.12 -4.77 2.27
CA TYR A 19 10.22 -4.40 3.67
C TYR A 19 9.38 -5.31 4.58
N PHE A 20 8.75 -6.36 4.08
CA PHE A 20 8.13 -7.39 4.91
C PHE A 20 9.19 -8.44 5.26
N GLY A 21 9.63 -8.45 6.52
CA GLY A 21 10.77 -9.28 6.90
C GLY A 21 11.27 -8.97 8.31
N PRO A 22 12.44 -9.52 8.70
CA PRO A 22 13.03 -9.26 10.00
C PRO A 22 13.31 -7.77 10.20
N ASP A 23 13.23 -7.34 11.46
CA ASP A 23 13.39 -5.93 11.80
C ASP A 23 14.84 -5.46 11.62
N TYR A 24 15.01 -4.27 11.06
CA TYR A 24 16.31 -3.62 10.92
C TYR A 24 16.15 -2.10 10.97
N TYR A 25 17.26 -1.41 11.24
CA TYR A 25 17.26 0.04 11.46
C TYR A 25 16.62 0.80 10.28
N GLY A 26 15.63 1.64 10.57
CA GLY A 26 14.93 2.47 9.57
C GLY A 26 13.79 1.78 8.81
N ARG A 27 13.56 0.47 9.01
CA ARG A 27 12.52 -0.30 8.31
C ARG A 27 11.12 0.27 8.50
N ASN A 28 10.73 0.64 9.72
CA ASN A 28 9.40 1.19 10.00
C ASN A 28 9.11 2.48 9.22
N THR A 29 10.09 3.37 9.13
CA THR A 29 9.99 4.60 8.33
C THR A 29 9.86 4.28 6.84
N ALA A 30 10.66 3.32 6.35
CA ALA A 30 10.60 2.89 4.95
C ALA A 30 9.24 2.25 4.60
N LEU A 31 8.72 1.37 5.47
CA LEU A 31 7.39 0.76 5.32
C LEU A 31 6.30 1.82 5.20
N LYS A 32 6.28 2.81 6.10
CA LYS A 32 5.29 3.90 6.06
C LYS A 32 5.39 4.72 4.77
N ASN A 33 6.61 5.03 4.33
CA ASN A 33 6.81 5.80 3.10
C ASN A 33 6.38 5.01 1.86
N LYS A 34 6.73 3.72 1.75
CA LYS A 34 6.36 2.89 0.61
C LYS A 34 4.85 2.59 0.58
N ALA A 35 4.24 2.39 1.75
CA ALA A 35 2.79 2.22 1.86
C ALA A 35 2.03 3.47 1.42
N GLN A 36 2.54 4.66 1.76
CA GLN A 36 1.98 5.94 1.29
C GLN A 36 2.01 6.04 -0.24
N ILE A 37 3.15 5.72 -0.86
CA ILE A 37 3.31 5.75 -2.32
C ILE A 37 2.32 4.80 -3.00
N TYR A 38 2.24 3.56 -2.50
CA TYR A 38 1.28 2.57 -3.00
C TYR A 38 -0.17 3.09 -2.90
N ALA A 39 -0.57 3.61 -1.74
CA ALA A 39 -1.92 4.11 -1.53
C ALA A 39 -2.26 5.31 -2.43
N ASN A 40 -1.31 6.24 -2.62
CA ASN A 40 -1.48 7.37 -3.54
C ASN A 40 -1.69 6.89 -4.98
N LEU A 41 -0.87 5.96 -5.47
CA LEU A 41 -1.00 5.44 -6.82
C LEU A 41 -2.36 4.75 -7.04
N VAL A 42 -2.83 3.96 -6.08
CA VAL A 42 -4.17 3.34 -6.14
C VAL A 42 -5.27 4.41 -6.27
N LEU A 43 -5.17 5.49 -5.49
CA LEU A 43 -6.16 6.58 -5.49
C LEU A 43 -6.08 7.44 -6.76
N GLU A 44 -4.89 7.82 -7.20
CA GLU A 44 -4.64 8.68 -8.37
C GLU A 44 -5.02 8.01 -9.67
N THR A 45 -4.75 6.71 -9.79
CA THR A 45 -5.14 5.91 -10.95
C THR A 45 -6.61 5.48 -10.92
N ASN A 46 -7.29 5.73 -9.79
CA ASN A 46 -8.67 5.33 -9.53
C ASN A 46 -8.90 3.84 -9.82
N ASP A 47 -8.00 2.98 -9.33
CA ASP A 47 -8.08 1.53 -9.48
C ASP A 47 -9.28 0.98 -8.68
N ILE A 48 -10.34 0.64 -9.41
CA ILE A 48 -11.64 0.28 -8.83
C ILE A 48 -11.54 -1.00 -7.98
N ASP A 49 -10.80 -2.00 -8.44
CA ASP A 49 -10.72 -3.30 -7.78
C ASP A 49 -9.96 -3.15 -6.46
N ARG A 50 -8.81 -2.47 -6.49
CA ARG A 50 -8.03 -2.18 -5.27
C ARG A 50 -8.77 -1.30 -4.30
N ILE A 51 -9.45 -0.26 -4.79
CA ILE A 51 -10.24 0.65 -3.95
C ILE A 51 -11.39 -0.10 -3.26
N LYS A 52 -12.05 -1.01 -3.97
CA LYS A 52 -13.16 -1.82 -3.45
C LYS A 52 -12.66 -2.76 -2.35
N GLU A 53 -11.57 -3.47 -2.59
CA GLU A 53 -11.07 -4.49 -1.66
C GLU A 53 -10.36 -3.86 -0.45
N LEU A 54 -9.49 -2.86 -0.64
CA LEU A 54 -8.71 -2.27 0.45
C LEU A 54 -9.46 -1.18 1.23
N GLY A 55 -10.49 -0.61 0.60
CA GLY A 55 -11.31 0.45 1.16
C GLY A 55 -10.73 1.85 0.96
N LYS A 56 -11.44 2.69 0.21
CA LYS A 56 -11.06 4.08 -0.12
C LYS A 56 -10.64 4.92 1.10
N ARG A 57 -11.35 4.78 2.23
CA ARG A 57 -11.05 5.53 3.46
C ARG A 57 -9.70 5.14 4.05
N HIS A 58 -9.37 3.85 4.09
CA HIS A 58 -8.08 3.38 4.61
C HIS A 58 -6.92 3.81 3.72
N LEU A 59 -7.09 3.70 2.40
CA LEU A 59 -6.10 4.20 1.43
C LEU A 59 -5.80 5.69 1.66
N LYS A 60 -6.84 6.53 1.86
CA LYS A 60 -6.64 7.95 2.20
C LYS A 60 -5.88 8.15 3.51
N LEU A 61 -6.26 7.43 4.56
CA LEU A 61 -5.57 7.54 5.85
C LEU A 61 -4.09 7.13 5.77
N VAL A 62 -3.76 6.15 4.93
CA VAL A 62 -2.37 5.74 4.68
C VAL A 62 -1.63 6.77 3.84
N ALA A 63 -2.26 7.30 2.78
CA ALA A 63 -1.77 8.39 1.96
C ALA A 63 -1.44 9.64 2.80
N ASP A 64 -2.25 9.93 3.81
CA ASP A 64 -2.05 11.08 4.71
C ASP A 64 -1.18 10.75 5.94
N LYS A 65 -0.70 9.51 6.09
CA LYS A 65 0.05 8.99 7.26
C LYS A 65 -0.68 9.19 8.60
N LEU A 66 -2.00 9.04 8.59
CA LEU A 66 -2.88 9.25 9.76
C LEU A 66 -3.23 7.98 10.53
N LEU A 67 -2.74 6.82 10.12
CA LEU A 67 -2.94 5.58 10.86
C LEU A 67 -1.93 5.44 12.01
N ASP A 68 -2.42 5.03 13.18
CA ASP A 68 -1.57 4.58 14.27
C ASP A 68 -0.87 3.25 13.93
N GLY A 69 0.02 2.77 14.81
CA GLY A 69 0.80 1.56 14.56
C GLY A 69 -0.05 0.29 14.41
N GLU A 70 -1.13 0.16 15.16
CA GLU A 70 -2.02 -1.01 15.10
C GLU A 70 -2.85 -1.00 13.82
N GLN A 71 -3.48 0.15 13.53
CA GLN A 71 -4.27 0.36 12.32
C GLN A 71 -3.42 0.19 11.07
N PHE A 72 -2.19 0.72 11.07
CA PHE A 72 -1.26 0.57 9.95
C PHE A 72 -0.86 -0.89 9.74
N SER A 73 -0.59 -1.63 10.82
CA SER A 73 -0.26 -3.07 10.73
C SER A 73 -1.45 -3.88 10.20
N LYS A 74 -2.68 -3.57 10.62
CA LYS A 74 -3.91 -4.18 10.09
C LYS A 74 -4.09 -3.88 8.59
N PHE A 75 -3.85 -2.63 8.18
CA PHE A 75 -3.88 -2.25 6.77
C PHE A 75 -2.86 -3.04 5.95
N LEU A 76 -1.61 -3.11 6.38
CA LEU A 76 -0.56 -3.86 5.66
C LEU A 76 -0.91 -5.35 5.52
N ASN A 77 -1.40 -5.98 6.58
CA ASN A 77 -1.87 -7.36 6.52
C ASN A 77 -2.99 -7.55 5.49
N HIS A 78 -3.89 -6.58 5.36
CA HIS A 78 -4.96 -6.63 4.37
C HIS A 78 -4.40 -6.50 2.94
N VAL A 79 -3.50 -5.54 2.70
CA VAL A 79 -2.84 -5.37 1.39
C VAL A 79 -2.09 -6.63 0.99
N ILE A 80 -1.33 -7.24 1.91
CA ILE A 80 -0.60 -8.49 1.66
C ILE A 80 -1.53 -9.62 1.23
N ARG A 81 -2.67 -9.78 1.92
CA ARG A 81 -3.65 -10.82 1.59
C ARG A 81 -4.34 -10.59 0.26
N TYR A 82 -4.43 -9.35 -0.19
CA TYR A 82 -5.06 -9.04 -1.47
C TYR A 82 -4.04 -9.19 -2.62
N GLU A 83 -2.89 -8.50 -2.56
CA GLU A 83 -1.93 -8.46 -3.68
C GLU A 83 -1.21 -9.79 -3.95
N ARG A 84 -1.11 -10.70 -2.96
CA ARG A 84 -0.49 -12.03 -3.17
C ARG A 84 -1.42 -13.05 -3.81
N PHE A 85 -2.72 -12.77 -3.88
CA PHE A 85 -3.74 -13.70 -4.37
C PHE A 85 -4.56 -13.11 -5.53
N LEU A 86 -4.08 -12.00 -6.09
CA LEU A 86 -4.55 -11.31 -7.28
C LEU A 86 -3.92 -11.93 -8.54
#